data_AF-A0A438BB13-F1
#
_entry.id   AF-A0A438BB13-F1
#
_cell.length_a   1.000
_cell.length_b   1.000
_cell.length_c   1.000
_cell.angle_alpha   90.00
_cell.angle_beta   90.00
_cell.angle_gamma   90.00
#
_symmetry.space_group_name_H-M   'P 1'
#
loop_
_entity.id
_entity.type
_entity.pdbx_description
1 polymer ?
#
loop_
_entity_poly.entity_id
_entity_poly.type
_entity_poly.pdbx_seq_one_letter_code
_entity_poly.pdbx_strand_id
1 'polypeptide(L)'
;MITSIRRYAGPPSNRDDPHDRPTNPSSRTATLPRDSSSQGGEMSELFVEPDDVDAFAKHMADLSAQASSAQQYAEKWTAIGYSEGRMFVPVVEKLSGLHDVLSENFRRISQLSADAANELTRAAAMYRSTDGASHDRIESTY
;
A
#
# COMPACT_ATOMS: atom_id res chain seq x y z
N MET A 1 20.90 16.58 -27.16
CA MET A 1 20.33 16.60 -25.79
C MET A 1 19.00 17.36 -25.85
N ILE A 2 17.87 16.67 -26.08
CA ILE A 2 16.51 17.20 -25.98
C ILE A 2 15.61 16.02 -25.58
N THR A 3 15.07 16.03 -24.36
CA THR A 3 14.16 14.99 -23.84
C THR A 3 12.72 15.50 -23.96
N SER A 4 11.90 14.82 -24.76
CA SER A 4 10.50 15.16 -24.99
C SER A 4 9.61 14.75 -23.81
N ILE A 5 8.86 15.72 -23.26
CA ILE A 5 7.87 15.53 -22.19
C ILE A 5 6.56 15.03 -22.81
N ARG A 6 6.14 13.80 -22.47
CA ARG A 6 4.88 13.21 -22.93
C ARG A 6 3.74 13.64 -21.98
N ARG A 7 2.77 14.41 -22.49
CA ARG A 7 1.54 14.79 -21.77
C ARG A 7 0.62 13.57 -21.59
N TYR A 8 0.14 13.35 -20.38
CA TYR A 8 -0.85 12.31 -20.04
C TYR A 8 -2.27 12.81 -20.31
N ALA A 9 -3.09 12.03 -21.00
CA ALA A 9 -4.51 12.29 -21.25
C ALA A 9 -5.35 11.28 -20.45
N GLY A 10 -6.27 11.75 -19.62
CA GLY A 10 -7.13 10.91 -18.77
C GLY A 10 -8.24 10.17 -19.55
N PRO A 11 -8.84 9.12 -18.97
CA PRO A 11 -9.88 8.32 -19.63
C PRO A 11 -11.26 9.02 -19.61
N PRO A 12 -12.13 8.78 -20.61
CA PRO A 12 -13.43 9.43 -20.72
C PRO A 12 -14.49 8.86 -19.76
N SER A 13 -15.28 9.77 -19.20
CA SER A 13 -16.48 9.53 -18.35
C SER A 13 -17.65 9.06 -19.22
N ASN A 14 -18.32 7.96 -18.84
CA ASN A 14 -19.54 7.49 -19.50
C ASN A 14 -20.70 7.37 -18.49
N ARG A 15 -21.72 8.21 -18.62
CA ARG A 15 -23.01 8.13 -17.94
C ARG A 15 -24.13 8.43 -18.94
N ASP A 16 -25.29 7.83 -18.64
CA ASP A 16 -26.64 7.96 -19.26
C ASP A 16 -26.88 6.95 -20.43
N ASP A 17 -27.96 6.16 -20.53
CA ASP A 17 -29.27 6.07 -19.83
C ASP A 17 -30.01 4.74 -20.23
N PRO A 18 -31.27 4.44 -19.79
CA PRO A 18 -31.83 3.10 -19.55
C PRO A 18 -32.87 2.63 -20.59
N HIS A 19 -33.03 1.31 -20.80
CA HIS A 19 -34.26 0.72 -21.36
C HIS A 19 -34.42 -0.79 -20.99
N ASP A 20 -35.41 -1.06 -20.12
CA ASP A 20 -36.53 -1.99 -20.33
C ASP A 20 -36.28 -3.51 -20.63
N ARG A 21 -36.58 -4.39 -19.66
CA ARG A 21 -37.73 -5.34 -19.70
C ARG A 21 -37.71 -6.42 -18.58
N PRO A 22 -38.89 -6.96 -18.18
CA PRO A 22 -39.05 -7.86 -17.04
C PRO A 22 -39.06 -9.35 -17.45
N THR A 23 -38.64 -10.24 -16.54
CA THR A 23 -38.91 -11.69 -16.66
C THR A 23 -39.31 -12.29 -15.32
N ASN A 24 -40.60 -12.60 -15.19
CA ASN A 24 -41.11 -13.65 -14.31
C ASN A 24 -40.79 -15.01 -14.96
N PRO A 25 -40.46 -16.06 -14.17
CA PRO A 25 -41.37 -17.20 -14.19
C PRO A 25 -41.47 -17.96 -12.84
N SER A 26 -42.69 -18.03 -12.30
CA SER A 26 -43.13 -19.12 -11.42
C SER A 26 -43.31 -20.41 -12.24
N SER A 27 -42.99 -21.54 -11.60
CA SER A 27 -43.36 -22.94 -11.90
C SER A 27 -42.26 -23.83 -12.50
N ARG A 28 -41.55 -24.56 -11.62
CA ARG A 28 -41.14 -25.95 -11.85
C ARG A 28 -40.76 -26.60 -10.52
N THR A 29 -41.69 -27.38 -9.98
CA THR A 29 -41.45 -28.34 -8.91
C THR A 29 -40.70 -29.53 -9.49
N ALA A 30 -39.52 -29.86 -8.97
CA ALA A 30 -38.89 -31.16 -9.14
C ALA A 30 -37.95 -31.46 -7.96
N THR A 31 -38.43 -32.33 -7.08
CA THR A 31 -37.71 -33.39 -6.36
C THR A 31 -36.31 -33.09 -5.81
N LEU A 32 -36.21 -33.01 -4.47
CA LEU A 32 -34.95 -33.05 -3.72
C LEU A 32 -34.36 -34.47 -3.71
N PRO A 33 -33.07 -34.66 -4.07
CA PRO A 33 -32.22 -35.64 -3.42
C PRO A 33 -31.54 -34.96 -2.23
N ARG A 34 -31.68 -35.55 -1.04
CA ARG A 34 -30.76 -35.29 0.08
C ARG A 34 -29.37 -35.74 -0.36
N ASP A 35 -28.44 -34.80 -0.51
CA ASP A 35 -27.03 -35.10 -0.31
C ASP A 35 -26.48 -34.19 0.78
N SER A 36 -25.93 -34.88 1.76
CA SER A 36 -25.25 -34.37 2.93
C SER A 36 -23.80 -34.15 2.55
N SER A 37 -23.46 -32.93 2.17
CA SER A 37 -22.07 -32.55 1.89
C SER A 37 -21.77 -31.22 2.58
N SER A 38 -21.18 -31.36 3.77
CA SER A 38 -20.29 -30.41 4.43
C SER A 38 -19.91 -29.19 3.58
N GLN A 39 -20.56 -28.05 3.84
CA GLN A 39 -19.98 -26.73 3.55
C GLN A 39 -18.79 -26.52 4.51
N GLY A 40 -17.68 -27.18 4.21
CA GLY A 40 -16.37 -26.67 4.59
C GLY A 40 -16.12 -25.50 3.65
N GLY A 41 -16.26 -24.28 4.16
CA GLY A 41 -15.82 -23.10 3.42
C GLY A 41 -14.36 -23.32 3.07
N GLU A 42 -14.04 -23.31 1.77
CA GLU A 42 -12.66 -23.23 1.30
C GLU A 42 -12.09 -21.91 1.83
N MET A 43 -11.46 -21.97 3.01
CA MET A 43 -10.46 -21.02 3.42
C MET A 43 -9.35 -21.13 2.38
N SER A 44 -9.36 -20.24 1.39
CA SER A 44 -8.26 -20.14 0.44
C SER A 44 -6.99 -20.01 1.26
N GLU A 45 -6.17 -21.05 1.24
CA GLU A 45 -4.91 -21.11 1.95
C GLU A 45 -4.05 -19.97 1.38
N LEU A 46 -3.80 -18.94 2.19
CA LEU A 46 -3.00 -17.80 1.78
C LEU A 46 -1.56 -18.28 1.62
N PHE A 47 -1.18 -18.66 0.41
CA PHE A 47 0.20 -18.99 0.08
C PHE A 47 1.01 -17.70 0.02
N VAL A 48 1.87 -17.49 1.01
CA VAL A 48 2.77 -16.33 1.09
C VAL A 48 4.17 -16.80 0.81
N GLU A 49 4.76 -16.31 -0.27
CA GLU A 49 6.18 -16.52 -0.58
C GLU A 49 7.03 -15.56 0.26
N PRO A 50 7.89 -16.04 1.18
CA PRO A 50 8.69 -15.16 2.05
C PRO A 50 9.59 -14.19 1.30
N ASP A 51 10.07 -14.58 0.12
CA ASP A 51 10.95 -13.74 -0.70
C ASP A 51 10.20 -12.52 -1.29
N ASP A 52 8.91 -12.68 -1.64
CA ASP A 52 8.05 -11.57 -2.08
C ASP A 52 7.77 -10.59 -0.93
N VAL A 53 7.58 -11.11 0.29
CA VAL A 53 7.42 -10.28 1.50
C VAL A 53 8.69 -9.48 1.78
N ASP A 54 9.87 -10.09 1.64
CA ASP A 54 11.15 -9.38 1.80
C ASP A 54 11.38 -8.34 0.69
N ALA A 55 10.96 -8.60 -0.54
CA ALA A 55 11.01 -7.62 -1.61
C ALA A 55 10.15 -6.40 -1.28
N PHE A 56 8.92 -6.61 -0.78
CA PHE A 56 8.06 -5.52 -0.35
C PHE A 56 8.62 -4.78 0.88
N ALA A 57 9.21 -5.49 1.84
CA ALA A 57 9.90 -4.89 2.99
C ALA A 57 11.03 -3.95 2.54
N LYS A 58 11.82 -4.34 1.53
CA LYS A 58 12.87 -3.48 0.94
C LYS A 58 12.28 -2.22 0.32
N HIS A 59 11.17 -2.33 -0.42
CA HIS A 59 10.50 -1.15 -0.97
C HIS A 59 9.99 -0.19 0.11
N MET A 60 9.50 -0.71 1.24
CA MET A 60 9.10 0.12 2.37
C MET A 60 10.31 0.78 3.06
N ALA A 61 11.44 0.09 3.17
CA ALA A 61 12.68 0.67 3.67
C ALA A 61 13.21 1.78 2.75
N ASP A 62 13.18 1.57 1.43
CA ASP A 62 13.55 2.57 0.43
C ASP A 62 12.64 3.80 0.49
N LEU A 63 11.33 3.60 0.62
CA LEU A 63 10.37 4.69 0.80
C LEU A 63 10.68 5.49 2.07
N SER A 64 11.05 4.81 3.16
CA SER A 64 11.46 5.48 4.40
C SER A 64 12.68 6.38 4.18
N ALA A 65 13.71 5.87 3.49
CA ALA A 65 14.92 6.63 3.18
C ALA A 65 14.66 7.82 2.26
N GLN A 66 13.77 7.65 1.27
CA GLN A 66 13.35 8.72 0.37
C GLN A 66 12.59 9.81 1.13
N ALA A 67 11.67 9.44 2.03
CA ALA A 67 10.94 10.39 2.87
C ALA A 67 11.88 11.16 3.81
N SER A 68 12.83 10.48 4.45
CA SER A 68 13.88 11.13 5.25
C SER A 68 14.71 12.12 4.43
N SER A 69 15.05 11.78 3.18
CA SER A 69 15.78 12.68 2.29
C SER A 69 14.94 13.89 1.86
N ALA A 70 13.63 13.68 1.61
CA ALA A 70 12.70 14.74 1.26
C ALA A 70 12.48 15.71 2.43
N GLN A 71 12.44 15.21 3.67
CA GLN A 71 12.41 16.05 4.88
C GLN A 71 13.63 16.96 4.95
N GLN A 72 14.85 16.40 4.83
CA GLN A 72 16.09 17.19 4.85
C GLN A 72 16.13 18.24 3.73
N TYR A 73 15.58 17.90 2.56
CA TYR A 73 15.46 18.85 1.45
C TYR A 73 14.50 20.00 1.80
N ALA A 74 13.33 19.70 2.36
CA ALA A 74 12.38 20.72 2.80
C ALA A 74 13.02 21.63 3.87
N GLU A 75 13.60 21.04 4.92
CA GLU A 75 14.29 21.78 5.99
C GLU A 75 15.38 22.71 5.45
N LYS A 76 16.18 22.23 4.49
CA LYS A 76 17.27 23.01 3.92
C LYS A 76 16.80 24.22 3.10
N TRP A 77 15.71 24.08 2.35
CA TRP A 77 15.34 25.05 1.32
C TRP A 77 14.12 25.92 1.65
N THR A 78 13.30 25.52 2.63
CA THR A 78 12.11 26.28 3.00
C THR A 78 12.15 26.86 4.41
N ALA A 79 13.22 26.60 5.18
CA ALA A 79 13.52 27.33 6.41
C ALA A 79 14.03 28.75 6.12
N ILE A 80 13.12 29.68 5.86
CA ILE A 80 13.43 31.11 5.73
C ILE A 80 13.23 31.78 7.09
N GLY A 81 14.28 32.44 7.60
CA GLY A 81 14.21 33.20 8.84
C GLY A 81 13.44 34.51 8.68
N TYR A 82 12.82 34.94 9.78
CA TYR A 82 12.13 36.23 9.87
C TYR A 82 13.08 37.41 9.55
N SER A 83 14.39 37.23 9.71
CA SER A 83 15.43 38.21 9.33
C SER A 83 15.55 38.41 7.83
N GLU A 84 15.45 37.35 7.04
CA GLU A 84 15.64 37.40 5.57
C GLU A 84 14.38 37.89 4.83
N GLY A 85 13.19 37.74 5.42
CA GLY A 85 11.92 37.97 4.73
C GLY A 85 11.07 39.14 5.25
N ARG A 86 11.65 40.08 6.00
CA ARG A 86 10.91 41.17 6.69
C ARG A 86 10.01 42.02 5.79
N MET A 87 10.33 42.15 4.51
CA MET A 87 9.49 42.90 3.55
C MET A 87 8.30 42.09 3.01
N PHE A 88 8.29 40.77 3.26
CA PHE A 88 7.29 39.82 2.78
C PHE A 88 6.75 38.93 3.92
N VAL A 89 6.51 39.51 5.10
CA VAL A 89 6.03 38.78 6.31
C VAL A 89 4.90 37.79 6.00
N PRO A 90 3.82 38.15 5.25
CA PRO A 90 2.74 37.20 4.95
C PRO A 90 3.18 35.99 4.11
N VAL A 91 4.20 36.16 3.26
CA VAL A 91 4.78 35.07 2.45
C VAL A 91 5.63 34.16 3.33
N VAL A 92 6.43 34.75 4.22
CA VAL A 92 7.25 34.01 5.19
C VAL A 92 6.36 33.15 6.08
N GLU A 93 5.29 33.70 6.65
CA GLU A 93 4.36 32.93 7.50
C GLU A 93 3.72 31.74 6.77
N LYS A 94 3.27 31.95 5.52
CA LYS A 94 2.73 30.86 4.70
C LYS A 94 3.78 29.80 4.39
N LEU A 95 5.02 30.22 4.08
CA LEU A 95 6.11 29.30 3.79
C LEU A 95 6.52 28.50 5.02
N SER A 96 6.60 29.13 6.20
CA SER A 96 6.87 28.44 7.47
C SER A 96 5.79 27.41 7.77
N GLY A 97 4.51 27.75 7.59
CA GLY A 97 3.42 26.77 7.77
C GLY A 97 3.52 25.59 6.80
N LEU A 98 3.87 25.83 5.53
CA LEU A 98 4.10 24.77 4.55
C LEU A 98 5.32 23.92 4.88
N HIS A 99 6.41 24.55 5.33
CA HIS A 99 7.62 23.86 5.80
C HIS A 99 7.28 22.89 6.93
N ASP A 100 6.54 23.33 7.93
CA ASP A 100 6.20 22.51 9.10
C ASP A 100 5.33 21.32 8.70
N VAL A 101 4.31 21.55 7.87
CA VAL A 101 3.43 20.50 7.36
C VAL A 101 4.20 19.47 6.53
N LEU A 102 5.06 19.90 5.62
CA LEU A 102 5.87 18.99 4.80
C LEU A 102 6.85 18.19 5.65
N SER A 103 7.56 18.85 6.55
CA SER A 103 8.56 18.21 7.41
C SER A 103 7.91 17.14 8.29
N GLU A 104 6.78 17.45 8.92
CA GLU A 104 6.06 16.51 9.76
C GLU A 104 5.50 15.33 8.95
N ASN A 105 4.97 15.56 7.75
CA ASN A 105 4.47 14.50 6.88
C ASN A 105 5.58 13.55 6.43
N PHE A 106 6.72 14.08 5.99
CA PHE A 106 7.86 13.26 5.59
C PHE A 106 8.43 12.46 6.76
N ARG A 107 8.51 13.07 7.95
CA ARG A 107 8.90 12.37 9.18
C ARG A 107 7.98 11.18 9.46
N ARG A 108 6.66 11.38 9.38
CA ARG A 108 5.67 10.31 9.60
C ARG A 108 5.74 9.20 8.56
N ILE A 109 5.85 9.55 7.28
CA ILE A 109 6.00 8.57 6.20
C ILE A 109 7.27 7.74 6.43
N SER A 110 8.38 8.39 6.77
CA SER A 110 9.64 7.71 7.05
C SER A 110 9.49 6.72 8.20
N GLN A 111 8.89 7.15 9.31
CA GLN A 111 8.69 6.31 10.49
C GLN A 111 7.77 5.11 10.19
N LEU A 112 6.57 5.35 9.65
CA LEU A 112 5.61 4.28 9.34
C LEU A 112 6.16 3.28 8.33
N SER A 113 6.90 3.75 7.33
CA SER A 113 7.47 2.87 6.31
C SER A 113 8.62 2.02 6.87
N ALA A 114 9.43 2.57 7.77
CA ALA A 114 10.46 1.81 8.47
C ALA A 114 9.85 0.74 9.39
N ASP A 115 8.80 1.10 10.14
CA ASP A 115 8.10 0.18 11.02
C ASP A 115 7.45 -0.97 10.21
N ALA A 116 6.81 -0.64 9.08
CA ALA A 116 6.26 -1.63 8.16
C ALA A 116 7.35 -2.56 7.59
N ALA A 117 8.48 -2.02 7.14
CA ALA A 117 9.60 -2.83 6.63
C ALA A 117 10.11 -3.82 7.68
N ASN A 118 10.26 -3.37 8.94
CA ASN A 118 10.69 -4.23 10.05
C ASN A 118 9.69 -5.37 10.32
N GLU A 119 8.40 -5.06 10.33
CA GLU A 119 7.38 -6.07 10.60
C GLU A 119 7.23 -7.07 9.45
N LEU A 120 7.32 -6.61 8.20
CA LEU A 120 7.33 -7.49 7.02
C LEU A 120 8.54 -8.43 7.03
N THR A 121 9.72 -7.93 7.40
CA THR A 121 10.94 -8.76 7.53
C THR A 121 10.75 -9.84 8.60
N ARG A 122 10.12 -9.50 9.72
CA ARG A 122 9.80 -10.48 10.78
C ARG A 122 8.77 -11.51 10.31
N ALA A 123 7.75 -11.07 9.57
CA ALA A 123 6.75 -11.96 9.00
C ALA A 123 7.38 -12.96 8.01
N ALA A 124 8.23 -12.49 7.09
CA ALA A 124 8.98 -13.35 6.18
C ALA A 124 9.84 -14.38 6.92
N ALA A 125 10.54 -13.96 7.99
CA ALA A 125 11.31 -14.87 8.83
C ALA A 125 10.43 -15.93 9.53
N MET A 126 9.24 -15.55 10.02
CA MET A 126 8.28 -16.50 10.60
C MET A 126 7.81 -17.54 9.57
N TYR A 127 7.46 -17.12 8.35
CA TYR A 127 7.05 -18.04 7.29
C TYR A 127 8.14 -19.06 6.96
N ARG A 128 9.39 -18.63 6.77
CA ARG A 128 10.53 -19.54 6.54
C ARG A 128 10.74 -20.52 7.68
N SER A 129 10.64 -20.04 8.93
CA SER A 129 10.81 -20.91 10.10
C SER A 129 9.72 -21.98 10.21
N THR A 130 8.48 -21.64 9.80
CA THR A 130 7.33 -22.55 9.84
C THR A 130 7.42 -23.58 8.72
N ASP A 131 7.84 -23.16 7.53
CA ASP A 131 8.05 -24.06 6.39
C ASP A 131 9.20 -25.05 6.68
N GLY A 132 10.35 -24.55 7.17
CA GLY A 132 11.48 -25.40 7.58
C GLY A 132 11.12 -26.40 8.68
N ALA A 133 10.44 -25.94 9.74
CA ALA A 133 9.99 -26.83 10.81
C ALA A 133 8.93 -27.86 10.37
N SER A 134 8.20 -27.58 9.30
CA SER A 134 7.28 -28.53 8.68
C SER A 134 8.05 -29.57 7.85
N HIS A 135 9.09 -29.16 7.14
CA HIS A 135 9.98 -30.04 6.38
C HIS A 135 10.72 -31.04 7.28
N ASP A 136 11.34 -30.58 8.36
CA ASP A 136 12.07 -31.43 9.33
C ASP A 136 11.16 -32.48 9.99
N ARG A 137 9.88 -32.13 10.21
CA ARG A 137 8.88 -33.05 10.77
C ARG A 137 8.53 -34.15 9.78
N ILE A 138 8.43 -33.82 8.50
CA ILE A 138 8.16 -34.82 7.46
C ILE A 138 9.37 -35.74 7.30
N GLU A 139 10.58 -35.19 7.25
CA GLU A 139 11.83 -35.97 7.14
C GLU A 139 12.05 -36.91 8.34
N SER A 140 11.67 -36.51 9.56
CA SER A 140 11.77 -37.39 10.73
C SER A 140 10.67 -38.45 10.84
N THR A 141 9.59 -38.33 10.05
CA THR A 141 8.46 -39.27 10.07
C THR A 141 8.60 -40.39 9.02
N TYR A 142 9.48 -40.23 8.03
CA TYR A 142 9.69 -41.18 6.92
C TYR A 142 11.13 -41.67 6.85
#